data_AF-A0A483A858-F1
#
_entry.id   AF-A0A483A858-F1
#
_cell.length_a   1.000
_cell.length_b   1.000
_cell.length_c   1.000
_cell.angle_alpha   90.00
_cell.angle_beta   90.00
_cell.angle_gamma   90.00
#
_symmetry.space_group_name_H-M   'P 1'
#
loop_
_entity.id
_entity.type
_entity.pdbx_description
1 polymer ?
#
loop_
_entity_poly.entity_id
_entity_poly.type
_entity_poly.pdbx_seq_one_letter_code
_entity_poly.pdbx_strand_id
1 'polypeptide(L)'
;MNISIIGRLTGPKGDIAYQILSKIAPQFPEVKFNIAGGPVTDRFERLISISDNIEFYGFVDDVPNIIKSSDLVIGAGRVAIEALQLNTPILAIGEKQYMGILDNANIKLAQVSNFGDCALDEAHDFDQISHDLKSFIESNYQQDDLSEVVKQYSPKAVLPKINQVYAHALTDVTFSKQKEVAVIMYHRVVDGPLTDSKFNVYIAKDKLDWQIGYLKKRGFDFVTFKELASGVRVKKPIILTFDDGYEDNYLNLLPLLKKHQAKVVIYCLGDRSIKSNIWDEILGEPRANLMIDSQIKECHDSGLVEIASHGLKHQHLPDLNNKEACKELELSKLNLEKLINDKVVSFAYPYGDYGKREESLAYEAGYDFAIGTVNGPLKLTDDYYAIRRIQIFSNEGKLSFWKKTSGFYLRLCKLKGKDF
;
A
#
# COMPACT_ATOMS: atom_id res chain seq x y z
N MET A 1 -11.08 17.92 38.97
CA MET A 1 -10.91 17.13 37.72
C MET A 1 -11.00 18.08 36.54
N ASN A 2 -10.13 17.93 35.55
CA ASN A 2 -10.04 18.74 34.34
C ASN A 2 -10.48 17.91 33.14
N ILE A 3 -11.54 18.33 32.46
CA ILE A 3 -12.03 17.70 31.23
C ILE A 3 -11.87 18.69 30.09
N SER A 4 -11.16 18.30 29.04
CA SER A 4 -10.90 19.21 27.90
C SER A 4 -11.67 18.78 26.66
N ILE A 5 -12.48 19.68 26.11
CA ILE A 5 -13.13 19.51 24.82
C ILE A 5 -12.23 20.16 23.76
N ILE A 6 -11.74 19.35 22.82
CA ILE A 6 -10.76 19.79 21.82
C ILE A 6 -11.31 19.55 20.42
N GLY A 7 -11.45 20.62 19.62
CA GLY A 7 -11.95 20.49 18.26
C GLY A 7 -12.44 21.79 17.63
N ARG A 8 -13.06 21.67 16.46
CA ARG A 8 -13.71 22.81 15.80
C ARG A 8 -15.03 23.12 16.50
N LEU A 9 -15.30 24.41 16.70
CA LEU A 9 -16.52 24.89 17.40
C LEU A 9 -17.60 25.41 16.45
N THR A 10 -17.43 25.15 15.17
CA THR A 10 -18.35 25.51 14.09
C THR A 10 -18.93 24.26 13.45
N GLY A 11 -20.11 24.39 12.84
CA GLY A 11 -20.78 23.27 12.18
C GLY A 11 -21.18 22.16 13.16
N PRO A 12 -21.35 20.92 12.67
CA PRO A 12 -21.85 19.81 13.50
C PRO A 12 -21.01 19.53 14.76
N LYS A 13 -19.67 19.58 14.67
CA LYS A 13 -18.79 19.44 15.86
C LYS A 13 -19.02 20.53 16.89
N GLY A 14 -19.22 21.76 16.43
CA GLY A 14 -19.56 22.88 17.28
C GLY A 14 -20.91 22.68 17.98
N ASP A 15 -21.89 22.12 17.27
CA ASP A 15 -23.21 21.86 17.84
C ASP A 15 -23.12 20.80 18.94
N ILE A 16 -22.37 19.73 18.71
CA ILE A 16 -22.11 18.69 19.72
C ILE A 16 -21.42 19.30 20.95
N ALA A 17 -20.33 20.05 20.75
CA ALA A 17 -19.61 20.70 21.85
C ALA A 17 -20.54 21.64 22.65
N TYR A 18 -21.38 22.41 21.96
CA TYR A 18 -22.37 23.29 22.60
C TYR A 18 -23.40 22.49 23.42
N GLN A 19 -23.89 21.36 22.90
CA GLN A 19 -24.84 20.51 23.62
C GLN A 19 -24.22 19.88 24.87
N ILE A 20 -22.96 19.42 24.80
CA ILE A 20 -22.22 18.91 25.96
C ILE A 20 -22.10 20.03 27.02
N LEU A 21 -21.65 21.21 26.62
CA LEU A 21 -21.44 22.32 27.57
C LEU A 21 -22.75 22.87 28.15
N SER A 22 -23.83 22.93 27.37
CA SER A 22 -25.10 23.51 27.82
C SER A 22 -25.97 22.53 28.61
N LYS A 23 -25.88 21.21 28.34
CA LYS A 23 -26.75 20.20 28.98
C LYS A 23 -26.02 19.35 30.01
N ILE A 24 -24.75 19.03 29.77
CA ILE A 24 -24.02 18.05 30.57
C ILE A 24 -23.13 18.74 31.61
N ALA A 25 -22.33 19.75 31.21
CA ALA A 25 -21.42 20.43 32.14
C ALA A 25 -22.09 21.00 33.42
N PRO A 26 -23.33 21.55 33.38
CA PRO A 26 -24.02 22.03 34.58
C PRO A 26 -24.34 20.93 35.61
N GLN A 27 -24.34 19.66 35.20
CA GLN A 27 -24.56 18.51 36.09
C GLN A 27 -23.31 18.21 36.95
N PHE A 28 -22.15 18.77 36.61
CA PHE A 28 -20.85 18.50 37.24
C PHE A 28 -20.12 19.79 37.66
N PRO A 29 -20.63 20.55 38.65
CA PRO A 29 -20.08 21.85 39.03
C PRO A 29 -18.63 21.81 39.55
N GLU A 30 -18.19 20.66 40.09
CA GLU A 30 -16.83 20.44 40.61
C GLU A 30 -15.81 20.08 39.50
N VAL A 31 -16.29 19.88 38.27
CA VAL A 31 -15.45 19.54 37.12
C VAL A 31 -15.17 20.80 36.31
N LYS A 32 -13.89 21.05 36.05
CA LYS A 32 -13.47 22.14 35.19
C LYS A 32 -13.46 21.68 33.74
N PHE A 33 -14.32 22.29 32.92
CA PHE A 33 -14.39 22.05 31.48
C PHE A 33 -13.54 23.06 30.73
N ASN A 34 -12.49 22.62 30.06
CA ASN A 34 -11.60 23.46 29.27
C ASN A 34 -11.90 23.28 27.78
N ILE A 35 -11.97 24.37 27.01
CA ILE A 35 -12.30 24.31 25.58
C ILE A 35 -11.16 24.85 24.76
N ALA A 36 -10.54 23.97 23.97
CA ALA A 36 -9.50 24.32 23.01
C ALA A 36 -10.05 24.14 21.58
N GLY A 37 -10.35 25.26 20.93
CA GLY A 37 -11.03 25.26 19.66
C GLY A 37 -11.52 26.65 19.25
N GLY A 38 -11.78 26.84 17.96
CA GLY A 38 -12.32 28.09 17.46
C GLY A 38 -12.96 27.97 16.08
N PRO A 39 -13.56 29.07 15.58
CA PRO A 39 -13.81 30.33 16.30
C PRO A 39 -14.88 30.21 17.40
N VAL A 40 -14.82 31.08 18.41
CA VAL A 40 -15.87 31.25 19.43
C VAL A 40 -17.03 32.01 18.79
N THR A 41 -18.24 31.54 18.99
CA THR A 41 -19.45 32.23 18.50
C THR A 41 -20.25 32.75 19.69
N ASP A 42 -21.15 33.71 19.47
CA ASP A 42 -21.97 34.35 20.52
C ASP A 42 -22.68 33.36 21.44
N ARG A 43 -23.03 32.17 20.95
CA ARG A 43 -23.65 31.13 21.78
C ARG A 43 -22.70 30.59 22.86
N PHE A 44 -21.42 30.41 22.54
CA PHE A 44 -20.41 29.97 23.51
C PHE A 44 -20.04 31.10 24.46
N GLU A 45 -19.95 32.34 23.99
CA GLU A 45 -19.74 33.50 24.87
C GLU A 45 -20.84 33.62 25.93
N ARG A 46 -22.11 33.45 25.52
CA ARG A 46 -23.24 33.40 26.45
C ARG A 46 -23.12 32.28 27.47
N LEU A 47 -22.72 31.08 27.07
CA LEU A 47 -22.51 29.97 28.00
C LEU A 47 -21.41 30.28 29.03
N ILE A 48 -20.29 30.83 28.58
CA ILE A 48 -19.18 31.21 29.46
C ILE A 48 -19.64 32.26 30.48
N SER A 49 -20.46 33.22 30.07
CA SER A 49 -20.94 34.29 30.97
C SER A 49 -21.83 33.80 32.12
N ILE A 50 -22.35 32.58 32.05
CA ILE A 50 -23.29 32.01 33.03
C ILE A 50 -22.75 30.76 33.73
N SER A 51 -21.49 30.38 33.51
CA SER A 51 -20.91 29.14 34.05
C SER A 51 -19.53 29.40 34.66
N ASP A 52 -19.37 29.05 35.94
CA ASP A 52 -18.13 29.27 36.69
C ASP A 52 -17.08 28.17 36.47
N ASN A 53 -17.49 27.02 35.92
CA ASN A 53 -16.64 25.84 35.72
C ASN A 53 -16.27 25.58 34.24
N ILE A 54 -16.56 26.52 33.34
CA ILE A 54 -16.26 26.44 31.92
C ILE A 54 -15.18 27.48 31.59
N GLU A 55 -14.02 27.03 31.13
CA GLU A 55 -12.93 27.90 30.69
C GLU A 55 -12.65 27.70 29.20
N PHE A 56 -12.50 28.82 28.49
CA PHE A 56 -12.36 28.81 27.04
C PHE A 56 -10.99 29.36 26.63
N TYR A 57 -10.16 28.51 26.01
CA TYR A 57 -8.81 28.87 25.57
C TYR A 57 -8.76 29.40 24.14
N GLY A 58 -9.76 29.09 23.31
CA GLY A 58 -9.75 29.47 21.89
C GLY A 58 -8.78 28.66 21.06
N PHE A 59 -8.19 29.29 20.05
CA PHE A 59 -7.18 28.64 19.23
C PHE A 59 -5.89 28.51 20.05
N VAL A 60 -5.39 27.28 20.16
CA VAL A 60 -4.20 26.96 20.94
C VAL A 60 -3.18 26.28 20.04
N ASP A 61 -1.94 26.76 20.08
CA ASP A 61 -0.83 26.17 19.33
C ASP A 61 -0.35 24.83 19.94
N ASP A 62 -0.37 24.72 21.27
CA ASP A 62 0.10 23.54 22.02
C ASP A 62 -1.06 22.69 22.56
N VAL A 63 -1.82 22.10 21.64
CA VAL A 63 -2.87 21.13 21.96
C VAL A 63 -2.35 19.93 22.78
N PRO A 64 -1.17 19.34 22.50
CA PRO A 64 -0.61 18.24 23.29
C PRO A 64 -0.47 18.55 24.78
N ASN A 65 -0.06 19.76 25.15
CA ASN A 65 0.03 20.15 26.56
C ASN A 65 -1.34 20.18 27.24
N ILE A 66 -2.39 20.65 26.55
CA ILE A 66 -3.76 20.63 27.06
C ILE A 66 -4.21 19.19 27.31
N ILE A 67 -4.01 18.31 26.33
CA ILE A 67 -4.33 16.88 26.45
C ILE A 67 -3.64 16.28 27.68
N LYS A 68 -2.33 16.49 27.82
CA LYS A 68 -1.53 15.94 28.94
C LYS A 68 -1.97 16.46 30.31
N SER A 69 -2.48 17.69 30.37
CA SER A 69 -2.99 18.32 31.60
C SER A 69 -4.43 17.92 31.96
N SER A 70 -5.09 17.16 31.10
CA SER A 70 -6.49 16.75 31.26
C SER A 70 -6.58 15.37 31.91
N ASP A 71 -7.60 15.19 32.76
CA ASP A 71 -7.98 13.88 33.28
C ASP A 71 -8.78 13.09 32.22
N LEU A 72 -9.57 13.80 31.40
CA LEU A 72 -10.29 13.26 30.25
C LEU A 72 -10.28 14.27 29.09
N VAL A 73 -10.11 13.77 27.87
CA VAL A 73 -10.32 14.55 26.65
C VAL A 73 -11.66 14.15 26.02
N ILE A 74 -12.35 15.12 25.43
CA ILE A 74 -13.51 14.89 24.57
C ILE A 74 -13.14 15.39 23.17
N GLY A 75 -13.23 14.50 22.18
CA GLY A 75 -12.90 14.83 20.80
C GLY A 75 -13.01 13.63 19.85
N ALA A 76 -12.54 13.78 18.61
CA ALA A 76 -12.58 12.75 17.59
C ALA A 76 -11.41 12.88 16.61
N GLY A 77 -11.25 11.89 15.72
CA GLY A 77 -10.23 11.85 14.69
C GLY A 77 -8.82 12.06 15.24
N ARG A 78 -8.14 13.12 14.79
CA ARG A 78 -6.77 13.46 15.22
C ARG A 78 -6.62 13.59 16.73
N VAL A 79 -7.60 14.21 17.40
CA VAL A 79 -7.56 14.44 18.84
C VAL A 79 -7.55 13.11 19.60
N ALA A 80 -8.29 12.11 19.12
CA ALA A 80 -8.29 10.78 19.70
C ALA A 80 -6.93 10.10 19.60
N ILE A 81 -6.30 10.18 18.42
CA ILE A 81 -4.96 9.62 18.22
C ILE A 81 -3.94 10.31 19.13
N GLU A 82 -3.98 11.65 19.24
CA GLU A 82 -3.09 12.43 20.10
C GLU A 82 -3.28 12.12 21.60
N ALA A 83 -4.54 11.98 22.05
CA ALA A 83 -4.87 11.59 23.43
C ALA A 83 -4.35 10.20 23.78
N LEU A 84 -4.62 9.21 22.92
CA LEU A 84 -4.13 7.84 23.10
C LEU A 84 -2.60 7.78 23.08
N GLN A 85 -1.94 8.58 22.23
CA GLN A 85 -0.47 8.66 22.21
C GLN A 85 0.12 9.20 23.52
N LEU A 86 -0.60 10.09 24.20
CA LEU A 86 -0.22 10.67 25.49
C LEU A 86 -0.71 9.85 26.69
N ASN A 87 -1.37 8.71 26.44
CA ASN A 87 -2.01 7.88 27.46
C ASN A 87 -3.05 8.64 28.30
N THR A 88 -3.69 9.64 27.70
CA THR A 88 -4.78 10.40 28.30
C THR A 88 -6.12 9.77 27.90
N PRO A 89 -7.01 9.46 28.85
CA PRO A 89 -8.35 8.98 28.53
C PRO A 89 -9.08 9.88 27.55
N ILE A 90 -9.80 9.28 26.61
CA ILE A 90 -10.63 10.03 25.66
C ILE A 90 -12.03 9.44 25.53
N LEU A 91 -13.02 10.32 25.69
CA LEU A 91 -14.39 10.10 25.26
C LEU A 91 -14.51 10.56 23.81
N ALA A 92 -14.64 9.59 22.91
CA ALA A 92 -14.63 9.81 21.48
C ALA A 92 -16.04 10.14 20.95
N ILE A 93 -16.20 11.36 20.44
CA ILE A 93 -17.45 11.84 19.85
C ILE A 93 -17.15 12.75 18.65
N GLY A 94 -17.55 12.29 17.47
CA GLY A 94 -17.39 13.06 16.24
C GLY A 94 -18.74 13.43 15.62
N GLU A 95 -18.70 13.99 14.41
CA GLU A 95 -19.89 14.52 13.72
C GLU A 95 -20.96 13.47 13.45
N LYS A 96 -20.56 12.21 13.32
CA LYS A 96 -21.40 11.12 12.83
C LYS A 96 -21.81 10.15 13.93
N GLN A 97 -20.93 9.89 14.88
CA GLN A 97 -21.11 8.82 15.86
C GLN A 97 -20.48 9.14 17.22
N TYR A 98 -21.10 8.60 18.27
CA TYR A 98 -20.55 8.53 19.62
C TYR A 98 -19.92 7.15 19.86
N MET A 99 -18.65 7.12 20.29
CA MET A 99 -17.89 5.88 20.50
C MET A 99 -17.74 5.49 21.98
N GLY A 100 -18.08 6.40 22.91
CA GLY A 100 -17.77 6.21 24.32
C GLY A 100 -16.32 6.53 24.67
N ILE A 101 -15.94 6.17 25.89
CA ILE A 101 -14.55 6.24 26.35
C ILE A 101 -13.77 5.10 25.69
N LEU A 102 -12.66 5.42 25.03
CA LEU A 102 -11.94 4.44 24.23
C LEU A 102 -11.17 3.44 25.08
N ASP A 103 -11.42 2.16 24.83
CA ASP A 103 -10.82 1.03 25.53
C ASP A 103 -10.59 -0.16 24.58
N ASN A 104 -10.09 -1.28 25.09
CA ASN A 104 -9.88 -2.48 24.27
C ASN A 104 -11.17 -3.05 23.65
N ALA A 105 -12.34 -2.78 24.23
CA ALA A 105 -13.61 -3.31 23.77
C ALA A 105 -14.15 -2.56 22.54
N ASN A 106 -13.99 -1.24 22.49
CA ASN A 106 -14.54 -0.41 21.41
C ASN A 106 -13.51 0.12 20.40
N ILE A 107 -12.20 0.01 20.66
CA ILE A 107 -11.17 0.66 19.83
C ILE A 107 -11.21 0.25 18.36
N LYS A 108 -11.51 -1.02 18.06
CA LYS A 108 -11.60 -1.51 16.66
C LYS A 108 -12.74 -0.82 15.90
N LEU A 109 -13.89 -0.63 16.54
CA LEU A 109 -15.02 0.07 15.95
C LEU A 109 -14.68 1.56 15.78
N ALA A 110 -14.01 2.16 16.78
CA ALA A 110 -13.58 3.54 16.71
C ALA A 110 -12.63 3.80 15.53
N GLN A 111 -11.70 2.87 15.22
CA GLN A 111 -10.82 3.02 14.04
C GLN A 111 -11.61 3.08 12.72
N VAL A 112 -12.72 2.33 12.60
CA VAL A 112 -13.55 2.31 11.38
C VAL A 112 -14.26 3.64 11.15
N SER A 113 -14.73 4.29 12.22
CA SER A 113 -15.44 5.58 12.16
C SER A 113 -14.52 6.80 12.21
N ASN A 114 -13.18 6.61 12.13
CA ASN A 114 -12.21 7.67 12.42
C ASN A 114 -12.52 8.36 13.77
N PHE A 115 -12.76 7.54 14.78
CA PHE A 115 -13.10 7.91 16.15
C PHE A 115 -14.36 8.79 16.23
N GLY A 116 -15.36 8.47 15.40
CA GLY A 116 -16.67 9.14 15.35
C GLY A 116 -16.83 10.22 14.26
N ASP A 117 -15.78 10.56 13.53
CA ASP A 117 -15.80 11.63 12.50
C ASP A 117 -16.40 11.19 11.16
N CYS A 118 -16.39 9.90 10.87
CA CYS A 118 -16.83 9.33 9.60
C CYS A 118 -17.69 8.07 9.86
N ALA A 119 -18.33 7.58 8.80
CA ALA A 119 -19.30 6.48 8.82
C ALA A 119 -20.72 6.89 9.28
N LEU A 120 -21.53 5.90 9.67
CA LEU A 120 -22.97 5.93 9.92
C LEU A 120 -23.49 7.25 10.53
N ASP A 121 -24.57 7.79 9.98
CA ASP A 121 -25.28 8.94 10.56
C ASP A 121 -26.14 8.47 11.74
N GLU A 122 -25.61 8.57 12.96
CA GLU A 122 -26.31 8.23 14.20
C GLU A 122 -26.67 9.49 14.98
N ALA A 123 -27.84 9.50 15.61
CA ALA A 123 -28.22 10.57 16.52
C ALA A 123 -27.45 10.41 17.84
N HIS A 124 -26.86 11.50 18.34
CA HIS A 124 -26.17 11.50 19.62
C HIS A 124 -27.16 11.44 20.79
N ASP A 125 -27.06 10.38 21.59
CA ASP A 125 -27.76 10.26 22.86
C ASP A 125 -26.98 10.97 23.97
N PHE A 126 -27.39 12.20 24.27
CA PHE A 126 -26.75 13.03 25.31
C PHE A 126 -27.01 12.53 26.73
N ASP A 127 -28.04 11.71 26.95
CA ASP A 127 -28.28 11.11 28.26
C ASP A 127 -27.27 9.98 28.50
N GLN A 128 -27.00 9.17 27.47
CA GLN A 128 -25.91 8.17 27.52
C GLN A 128 -24.55 8.82 27.72
N ILE A 129 -24.25 9.91 27.00
CA ILE A 129 -22.97 10.64 27.17
C ILE A 129 -22.83 11.18 28.61
N SER A 130 -23.91 11.72 29.19
CA SER A 130 -23.90 12.17 30.59
C SER A 130 -23.66 11.01 31.56
N HIS A 131 -24.28 9.85 31.31
CA HIS A 131 -24.09 8.65 32.11
C HIS A 131 -22.64 8.16 32.07
N ASP A 132 -22.03 8.06 30.88
CA ASP A 132 -20.65 7.60 30.73
C ASP A 132 -19.66 8.56 31.38
N LEU A 133 -19.90 9.87 31.23
CA LEU A 133 -19.10 10.91 31.87
C LEU A 133 -19.18 10.82 33.39
N LYS A 134 -20.39 10.63 33.94
CA LYS A 134 -20.59 10.41 35.38
C LYS A 134 -19.84 9.17 35.85
N SER A 135 -19.99 8.06 35.14
CA SER A 135 -19.31 6.81 35.48
C SER A 135 -17.80 6.97 35.48
N PHE A 136 -17.23 7.74 34.54
CA PHE A 136 -15.81 8.06 34.51
C PHE A 136 -15.39 8.87 35.74
N ILE A 137 -16.11 9.98 36.03
CA ILE A 137 -15.80 10.90 37.14
C ILE A 137 -15.82 10.18 38.49
N GLU A 138 -16.77 9.25 38.68
CA GLU A 138 -16.93 8.49 39.92
C GLU A 138 -15.95 7.29 40.02
N SER A 139 -15.21 6.98 38.96
CA SER A 139 -14.29 5.85 38.89
C SER A 139 -12.82 6.26 39.02
N ASN A 140 -11.96 5.30 39.39
CA ASN A 140 -10.52 5.43 39.23
C ASN A 140 -10.09 4.88 37.85
N TYR A 141 -10.64 5.46 36.78
CA TYR A 141 -10.39 4.97 35.41
C TYR A 141 -8.90 4.98 35.06
N GLN A 142 -8.42 3.89 34.48
CA GLN A 142 -7.08 3.79 33.91
C GLN A 142 -7.21 3.45 32.44
N GLN A 143 -6.52 4.22 31.60
CA GLN A 143 -6.50 4.00 30.16
C GLN A 143 -5.82 2.65 29.85
N ASP A 144 -6.50 1.83 29.05
CA ASP A 144 -5.94 0.61 28.49
C ASP A 144 -4.71 0.91 27.61
N ASP A 145 -3.73 0.01 27.57
CA ASP A 145 -2.59 0.12 26.65
C ASP A 145 -3.04 -0.07 25.18
N LEU A 146 -3.25 1.06 24.50
CA LEU A 146 -3.62 1.14 23.09
C LEU A 146 -2.43 1.55 22.21
N SER A 147 -1.19 1.36 22.67
CA SER A 147 0.02 1.79 21.95
C SER A 147 0.17 1.15 20.56
N GLU A 148 -0.25 -0.11 20.37
CA GLU A 148 -0.25 -0.77 19.07
C GLU A 148 -1.22 -0.15 18.07
N VAL A 149 -2.34 0.42 18.55
CA VAL A 149 -3.28 1.15 17.70
C VAL A 149 -2.65 2.46 17.26
N VAL A 150 -2.05 3.21 18.19
CA VAL A 150 -1.38 4.48 17.88
C VAL A 150 -0.22 4.30 16.89
N LYS A 151 0.56 3.22 17.01
CA LYS A 151 1.67 2.92 16.08
C LYS A 151 1.22 2.85 14.61
N GLN A 152 -0.01 2.42 14.35
CA GLN A 152 -0.58 2.34 12.99
C GLN A 152 -0.78 3.71 12.34
N TYR A 153 -0.90 4.78 13.14
CA TYR A 153 -1.07 6.15 12.68
C TYR A 153 0.25 6.94 12.63
N SER A 154 1.38 6.32 12.98
CA SER A 154 2.68 6.98 12.88
C SER A 154 3.02 7.36 11.43
N PRO A 155 3.80 8.44 11.20
CA PRO A 155 4.24 8.80 9.86
C PRO A 155 4.94 7.64 9.13
N LYS A 156 5.68 6.80 9.87
CA LYS A 156 6.34 5.61 9.31
C LYS A 156 5.35 4.58 8.76
N ALA A 157 4.18 4.43 9.37
CA ALA A 157 3.14 3.50 8.94
C ALA A 157 2.22 4.10 7.85
N VAL A 158 1.94 5.40 7.93
CA VAL A 158 0.96 6.08 7.07
C VAL A 158 1.58 6.58 5.76
N LEU A 159 2.79 7.14 5.79
CA LEU A 159 3.43 7.74 4.61
C LEU A 159 3.60 6.76 3.45
N PRO A 160 4.01 5.49 3.65
CA PRO A 160 4.07 4.52 2.55
C PRO A 160 2.71 4.32 1.86
N LYS A 161 1.63 4.24 2.64
CA LYS A 161 0.25 4.08 2.13
C LYS A 161 -0.20 5.29 1.33
N ILE A 162 0.09 6.50 1.81
CA ILE A 162 -0.18 7.73 1.07
C ILE A 162 0.60 7.74 -0.26
N ASN A 163 1.88 7.38 -0.23
CA ASN A 163 2.70 7.33 -1.43
C ASN A 163 2.20 6.30 -2.45
N GLN A 164 1.68 5.15 -2.01
CA GLN A 164 1.01 4.18 -2.89
C GLN A 164 -0.19 4.81 -3.60
N VAL A 165 -1.06 5.52 -2.86
CA VAL A 165 -2.21 6.23 -3.45
C VAL A 165 -1.77 7.25 -4.51
N TYR A 166 -0.73 8.03 -4.24
CA TYR A 166 -0.19 8.97 -5.22
C TYR A 166 0.43 8.27 -6.43
N ALA A 167 1.16 7.17 -6.22
CA ALA A 167 1.74 6.37 -7.30
C ALA A 167 0.64 5.82 -8.25
N HIS A 168 -0.47 5.35 -7.68
CA HIS A 168 -1.64 4.90 -8.44
C HIS A 168 -2.27 6.05 -9.23
N ALA A 169 -2.51 7.20 -8.61
CA ALA A 169 -3.06 8.37 -9.29
C ALA A 169 -2.17 8.87 -10.44
N LEU A 170 -0.85 8.86 -10.26
CA LEU A 170 0.10 9.21 -11.32
C LEU A 170 0.11 8.17 -12.45
N THR A 171 -0.05 6.90 -12.12
CA THR A 171 -0.18 5.80 -13.09
C THR A 171 -1.45 5.96 -13.91
N ASP A 172 -2.58 6.31 -13.28
CA ASP A 172 -3.84 6.62 -13.96
C ASP A 172 -3.69 7.75 -14.97
N VAL A 173 -2.99 8.83 -14.59
CA VAL A 173 -2.71 9.94 -15.52
C VAL A 173 -1.84 9.47 -16.68
N THR A 174 -0.78 8.70 -16.39
CA THR A 174 0.16 8.15 -17.37
C THR A 174 -0.54 7.29 -18.41
N PHE A 175 -1.49 6.45 -17.99
CA PHE A 175 -2.22 5.54 -18.87
C PHE A 175 -3.63 5.99 -19.24
N SER A 176 -4.04 7.21 -18.88
CA SER A 176 -5.36 7.76 -19.20
C SER A 176 -5.74 7.66 -20.68
N LYS A 177 -4.74 7.70 -21.58
CA LYS A 177 -4.90 7.59 -23.04
C LYS A 177 -4.67 6.19 -23.60
N GLN A 178 -4.18 5.25 -22.80
CA GLN A 178 -3.86 3.88 -23.20
C GLN A 178 -4.99 2.95 -22.76
N LYS A 179 -5.58 2.24 -23.71
CA LYS A 179 -6.62 1.24 -23.38
C LYS A 179 -6.03 -0.01 -22.75
N GLU A 180 -4.82 -0.40 -23.20
CA GLU A 180 -4.10 -1.59 -22.76
C GLU A 180 -2.59 -1.33 -22.83
N VAL A 181 -1.84 -1.90 -21.89
CA VAL A 181 -0.38 -1.87 -21.87
C VAL A 181 0.11 -3.30 -21.89
N ALA A 182 0.99 -3.63 -22.82
CA ALA A 182 1.55 -4.96 -22.90
C ALA A 182 2.63 -5.12 -21.82
N VAL A 183 2.39 -6.02 -20.87
CA VAL A 183 3.40 -6.49 -19.91
C VAL A 183 3.84 -7.87 -20.36
N ILE A 184 5.08 -7.98 -20.82
CA ILE A 184 5.61 -9.19 -21.45
C ILE A 184 6.47 -9.95 -20.44
N MET A 185 6.20 -11.25 -20.29
CA MET A 185 6.89 -12.11 -19.34
C MET A 185 7.91 -13.02 -20.02
N TYR A 186 9.14 -12.94 -19.54
CA TYR A 186 10.28 -13.82 -19.82
C TYR A 186 10.83 -14.38 -18.49
N HIS A 187 11.74 -15.34 -18.56
CA HIS A 187 12.49 -15.84 -17.40
C HIS A 187 13.99 -15.87 -17.77
N ARG A 188 14.43 -16.92 -18.49
CA ARG A 188 15.84 -17.11 -18.89
C ARG A 188 16.19 -16.51 -20.24
N VAL A 189 17.42 -16.01 -20.38
CA VAL A 189 18.01 -15.52 -21.64
C VAL A 189 19.29 -16.30 -21.97
N VAL A 190 19.14 -17.41 -22.67
CA VAL A 190 20.22 -18.38 -22.94
C VAL A 190 20.96 -18.07 -24.26
N ASP A 191 22.19 -18.55 -24.41
CA ASP A 191 22.95 -18.33 -25.65
C ASP A 191 22.36 -19.04 -26.88
N GLY A 192 21.70 -20.17 -26.67
CA GLY A 192 21.06 -20.94 -27.74
C GLY A 192 19.92 -21.82 -27.22
N PRO A 193 19.17 -22.49 -28.11
CA PRO A 193 18.04 -23.34 -27.72
C PRO A 193 18.48 -24.47 -26.76
N LEU A 194 17.70 -24.67 -25.69
CA LEU A 194 17.85 -25.81 -24.79
C LEU A 194 17.02 -26.99 -25.30
N THR A 195 17.60 -28.20 -25.23
CA THR A 195 16.95 -29.45 -25.67
C THR A 195 16.29 -30.23 -24.53
N ASP A 196 16.63 -29.91 -23.30
CA ASP A 196 16.27 -30.62 -22.06
C ASP A 196 15.36 -29.80 -21.13
N SER A 197 15.00 -28.57 -21.51
CA SER A 197 14.05 -27.74 -20.77
C SER A 197 12.63 -28.32 -20.86
N LYS A 198 12.06 -28.64 -19.69
CA LYS A 198 10.71 -29.19 -19.55
C LYS A 198 9.67 -28.09 -19.66
N PHE A 199 9.93 -26.94 -19.03
CA PHE A 199 8.99 -25.82 -18.98
C PHE A 199 9.10 -24.86 -20.16
N ASN A 200 10.23 -24.89 -20.91
CA ASN A 200 10.47 -24.01 -22.06
C ASN A 200 10.34 -22.51 -21.74
N VAL A 201 10.62 -22.13 -20.49
CA VAL A 201 10.62 -20.74 -19.98
C VAL A 201 11.98 -20.06 -20.25
N TYR A 202 12.40 -20.08 -21.52
CA TYR A 202 13.64 -19.43 -21.93
C TYR A 202 13.49 -18.75 -23.30
N ILE A 203 14.39 -17.82 -23.59
CA ILE A 203 14.57 -17.26 -24.94
C ILE A 203 16.06 -17.23 -25.31
N ALA A 204 16.36 -17.58 -26.57
CA ALA A 204 17.71 -17.43 -27.09
C ALA A 204 18.08 -15.95 -27.25
N LYS A 205 19.31 -15.58 -26.89
CA LYS A 205 19.83 -14.20 -26.89
C LYS A 205 19.60 -13.48 -28.20
N ASP A 206 19.91 -14.11 -29.34
CA ASP A 206 19.75 -13.50 -30.67
C ASP A 206 18.28 -13.23 -31.02
N LYS A 207 17.38 -14.11 -30.54
CA LYS A 207 15.95 -13.92 -30.73
C LYS A 207 15.45 -12.75 -29.90
N LEU A 208 15.93 -12.60 -28.66
CA LEU A 208 15.59 -11.47 -27.80
C LEU A 208 16.17 -10.15 -28.34
N ASP A 209 17.40 -10.16 -28.84
CA ASP A 209 18.04 -9.02 -29.53
C ASP A 209 17.16 -8.52 -30.69
N TRP A 210 16.67 -9.45 -31.52
CA TRP A 210 15.71 -9.12 -32.57
C TRP A 210 14.39 -8.57 -32.02
N GLN A 211 13.84 -9.16 -30.95
CA GLN A 211 12.56 -8.71 -30.35
C GLN A 211 12.64 -7.28 -29.82
N ILE A 212 13.69 -6.94 -29.05
CA ILE A 212 13.89 -5.58 -28.52
C ILE A 212 14.08 -4.60 -29.68
N GLY A 213 14.94 -4.93 -30.66
CA GLY A 213 15.14 -4.09 -31.84
C GLY A 213 13.86 -3.89 -32.66
N TYR A 214 13.02 -4.92 -32.78
CA TYR A 214 11.74 -4.85 -33.47
C TYR A 214 10.72 -3.97 -32.75
N LEU A 215 10.64 -4.06 -31.42
CA LEU A 215 9.80 -3.18 -30.61
C LEU A 215 10.23 -1.72 -30.72
N LYS A 216 11.55 -1.45 -30.65
CA LYS A 216 12.11 -0.11 -30.85
C LYS A 216 11.74 0.46 -32.23
N LYS A 217 11.88 -0.33 -33.30
CA LYS A 217 11.46 0.08 -34.66
C LYS A 217 9.96 0.36 -34.77
N ARG A 218 9.13 -0.26 -33.93
CA ARG A 218 7.68 -0.01 -33.85
C ARG A 218 7.32 1.18 -32.95
N GLY A 219 8.31 1.91 -32.43
CA GLY A 219 8.14 3.11 -31.63
C GLY A 219 7.59 2.83 -30.22
N PHE A 220 7.91 1.67 -29.64
CA PHE A 220 7.57 1.39 -28.25
C PHE A 220 8.51 2.14 -27.29
N ASP A 221 7.92 2.66 -26.22
CA ASP A 221 8.62 3.21 -25.06
C ASP A 221 8.77 2.08 -24.04
N PHE A 222 10.01 1.65 -23.77
CA PHE A 222 10.30 0.66 -22.73
C PHE A 222 10.21 1.34 -21.36
N VAL A 223 9.29 0.87 -20.52
CA VAL A 223 9.00 1.50 -19.23
C VAL A 223 9.00 0.48 -18.12
N THR A 224 9.31 0.92 -16.91
CA THR A 224 9.28 0.08 -15.69
C THR A 224 8.17 0.53 -14.73
N PHE A 225 7.80 -0.30 -13.75
CA PHE A 225 6.76 0.06 -12.79
C PHE A 225 7.13 1.26 -11.92
N LYS A 226 8.42 1.44 -11.62
CA LYS A 226 8.94 2.61 -10.91
C LYS A 226 8.73 3.90 -11.69
N GLU A 227 8.93 3.86 -13.02
CA GLU A 227 8.65 5.03 -13.85
C GLU A 227 7.15 5.34 -13.90
N LEU A 228 6.29 4.32 -13.89
CA LEU A 228 4.83 4.50 -13.79
C LEU A 228 4.43 5.16 -12.47
N ALA A 229 4.94 4.66 -11.35
CA ALA A 229 4.72 5.27 -10.03
C ALA A 229 5.19 6.73 -9.97
N SER A 230 6.19 7.11 -10.77
CA SER A 230 6.68 8.49 -10.86
C SER A 230 5.90 9.40 -11.82
N GLY A 231 4.95 8.86 -12.59
CA GLY A 231 4.16 9.63 -13.55
C GLY A 231 4.87 9.96 -14.86
N VAL A 232 5.76 9.08 -15.34
CA VAL A 232 6.49 9.29 -16.60
C VAL A 232 5.52 9.47 -17.78
N ARG A 233 5.81 10.41 -18.69
CA ARG A 233 5.00 10.58 -19.91
C ARG A 233 5.44 9.62 -21.00
N VAL A 234 4.53 8.77 -21.46
CA VAL A 234 4.80 7.73 -22.46
C VAL A 234 3.77 7.81 -23.59
N LYS A 235 4.19 7.49 -24.81
CA LYS A 235 3.32 7.49 -25.99
C LYS A 235 2.83 6.08 -26.33
N LYS A 236 3.72 5.10 -26.25
CA LYS A 236 3.43 3.71 -26.62
C LYS A 236 4.16 2.75 -25.67
N PRO A 237 3.68 2.64 -24.42
CA PRO A 237 4.38 1.89 -23.38
C PRO A 237 4.40 0.39 -23.65
N ILE A 238 5.51 -0.24 -23.28
CA ILE A 238 5.64 -1.69 -23.10
C ILE A 238 6.52 -1.98 -21.89
N ILE A 239 6.11 -2.94 -21.08
CA ILE A 239 6.88 -3.41 -19.92
C ILE A 239 7.41 -4.79 -20.26
N LEU A 240 8.72 -5.00 -20.12
CA LEU A 240 9.33 -6.32 -20.24
C LEU A 240 9.76 -6.76 -18.84
N THR A 241 9.31 -7.94 -18.43
CA THR A 241 9.60 -8.52 -17.11
C THR A 241 10.36 -9.83 -17.27
N PHE A 242 11.33 -10.06 -16.38
CA PHE A 242 12.12 -11.28 -16.31
C PHE A 242 12.02 -11.83 -14.88
N ASP A 243 11.53 -13.05 -14.75
CA ASP A 243 11.30 -13.67 -13.44
C ASP A 243 12.54 -14.44 -12.96
N ASP A 244 12.52 -14.78 -11.67
CA ASP A 244 13.52 -15.58 -10.92
C ASP A 244 14.90 -14.96 -10.69
N GLY A 245 15.32 -14.02 -11.54
CA GLY A 245 16.62 -13.36 -11.41
C GLY A 245 17.79 -14.27 -11.78
N TYR A 246 17.65 -15.03 -12.87
CA TYR A 246 18.68 -15.92 -13.40
C TYR A 246 19.97 -15.16 -13.75
N GLU A 247 21.13 -15.82 -13.57
CA GLU A 247 22.45 -15.27 -13.90
C GLU A 247 22.55 -14.86 -15.38
N ASP A 248 21.85 -15.58 -16.25
CA ASP A 248 21.80 -15.27 -17.68
C ASP A 248 21.05 -13.94 -17.99
N ASN A 249 20.27 -13.39 -17.05
CA ASN A 249 19.75 -12.03 -17.14
C ASN A 249 20.87 -10.97 -17.01
N TYR A 250 21.91 -11.26 -16.24
CA TYR A 250 23.10 -10.41 -16.18
C TYR A 250 23.99 -10.63 -17.40
N LEU A 251 24.34 -11.89 -17.69
CA LEU A 251 25.33 -12.19 -18.72
C LEU A 251 24.86 -11.87 -20.15
N ASN A 252 23.58 -12.13 -20.44
CA ASN A 252 23.05 -12.05 -21.81
C ASN A 252 22.05 -10.91 -22.00
N LEU A 253 21.15 -10.66 -21.05
CA LEU A 253 20.15 -9.60 -21.18
C LEU A 253 20.76 -8.21 -20.99
N LEU A 254 21.51 -7.94 -19.91
CA LEU A 254 22.06 -6.61 -19.64
C LEU A 254 22.88 -6.01 -20.82
N PRO A 255 23.75 -6.76 -21.53
CA PRO A 255 24.41 -6.26 -22.73
C PRO A 255 23.44 -5.86 -23.85
N LEU A 256 22.35 -6.61 -24.05
CA LEU A 256 21.31 -6.26 -25.02
C LEU A 256 20.56 -4.98 -24.61
N LEU A 257 20.29 -4.80 -23.32
CA LEU A 257 19.67 -3.58 -22.82
C LEU A 257 20.57 -2.36 -23.09
N LYS A 258 21.88 -2.48 -22.79
CA LYS A 258 22.88 -1.44 -23.10
C LYS A 258 22.91 -1.12 -24.60
N LYS A 259 22.90 -2.15 -25.47
CA LYS A 259 22.85 -2.01 -26.94
C LYS A 259 21.61 -1.26 -27.42
N HIS A 260 20.44 -1.58 -26.87
CA HIS A 260 19.17 -1.03 -27.34
C HIS A 260 18.69 0.22 -26.59
N GLN A 261 19.31 0.54 -25.45
CA GLN A 261 18.81 1.52 -24.49
C GLN A 261 17.37 1.19 -24.07
N ALA A 262 17.12 -0.07 -23.77
CA ALA A 262 15.82 -0.59 -23.37
C ALA A 262 15.79 -0.81 -21.86
N LYS A 263 14.65 -0.48 -21.23
CA LYS A 263 14.42 -0.68 -19.80
C LYS A 263 13.58 -1.93 -19.55
N VAL A 264 13.86 -2.63 -18.46
CA VAL A 264 13.13 -3.84 -18.06
C VAL A 264 12.97 -3.91 -16.55
N VAL A 265 12.13 -4.84 -16.10
CA VAL A 265 11.99 -5.23 -14.69
C VAL A 265 12.53 -6.65 -14.53
N ILE A 266 13.38 -6.89 -13.53
CA ILE A 266 13.80 -8.24 -13.14
C ILE A 266 13.28 -8.53 -11.73
N TYR A 267 12.51 -9.60 -11.59
CA TYR A 267 12.00 -10.08 -10.32
C TYR A 267 12.98 -11.08 -9.70
N CYS A 268 13.62 -10.70 -8.61
CA CYS A 268 14.63 -11.50 -7.92
C CYS A 268 14.08 -12.06 -6.60
N LEU A 269 14.65 -13.18 -6.17
CA LEU A 269 14.40 -13.71 -4.82
C LEU A 269 15.09 -12.85 -3.75
N GLY A 270 14.40 -12.64 -2.64
CA GLY A 270 14.92 -11.92 -1.49
C GLY A 270 15.86 -12.73 -0.61
N ASP A 271 15.78 -14.07 -0.63
CA ASP A 271 16.74 -14.93 0.06
C ASP A 271 17.97 -15.12 -0.82
N ARG A 272 18.99 -14.30 -0.54
CA ARG A 272 20.23 -14.28 -1.32
C ARG A 272 21.10 -15.51 -1.08
N SER A 273 20.73 -16.41 -0.16
CA SER A 273 21.40 -17.71 0.02
C SER A 273 21.02 -18.73 -1.06
N ILE A 274 19.89 -18.56 -1.74
CA ILE A 274 19.46 -19.42 -2.84
C ILE A 274 20.27 -19.04 -4.09
N LYS A 275 20.94 -20.04 -4.70
CA LYS A 275 21.89 -19.82 -5.81
C LYS A 275 21.45 -20.45 -7.13
N SER A 276 20.38 -21.23 -7.13
CA SER A 276 19.84 -21.86 -8.34
C SER A 276 18.33 -22.04 -8.25
N ASN A 277 17.71 -22.37 -9.38
CA ASN A 277 16.28 -22.70 -9.53
C ASN A 277 15.88 -24.04 -8.90
N ILE A 278 16.15 -24.21 -7.62
CA ILE A 278 15.90 -25.47 -6.90
C ILE A 278 14.44 -25.93 -6.95
N TRP A 279 13.48 -25.00 -7.09
CA TRP A 279 12.05 -25.30 -7.19
C TRP A 279 11.66 -25.96 -8.51
N ASP A 280 12.37 -25.66 -9.60
CA ASP A 280 12.16 -26.26 -10.92
C ASP A 280 13.07 -27.48 -11.13
N GLU A 281 14.28 -27.47 -10.54
CA GLU A 281 15.25 -28.57 -10.61
C GLU A 281 14.64 -29.87 -10.06
N ILE A 282 13.91 -29.80 -8.94
CA ILE A 282 13.19 -30.96 -8.37
C ILE A 282 12.07 -31.48 -9.27
N LEU A 283 11.58 -30.67 -10.21
CA LEU A 283 10.56 -31.04 -11.20
C LEU A 283 11.18 -31.51 -12.54
N GLY A 284 12.51 -31.55 -12.62
CA GLY A 284 13.27 -32.03 -13.78
C GLY A 284 13.68 -30.94 -14.77
N GLU A 285 13.58 -29.66 -14.42
CA GLU A 285 14.17 -28.58 -15.24
C GLU A 285 15.69 -28.54 -15.06
N PRO A 286 16.48 -28.23 -16.10
CA PRO A 286 17.92 -28.09 -15.97
C PRO A 286 18.31 -27.03 -14.94
N ARG A 287 19.30 -27.36 -14.10
CA ARG A 287 19.85 -26.43 -13.12
C ARG A 287 20.40 -25.18 -13.80
N ALA A 288 20.04 -24.03 -13.27
CA ALA A 288 20.51 -22.72 -13.69
C ALA A 288 20.81 -21.85 -12.47
N ASN A 289 21.89 -21.08 -12.57
CA ASN A 289 22.31 -20.19 -11.49
C ASN A 289 21.42 -18.94 -11.44
N LEU A 290 21.24 -18.41 -10.24
CA LEU A 290 20.67 -17.08 -10.01
C LEU A 290 21.79 -16.04 -9.93
N MET A 291 21.47 -14.79 -10.25
CA MET A 291 22.41 -13.68 -10.11
C MET A 291 22.92 -13.59 -8.68
N ILE A 292 24.21 -13.30 -8.52
CA ILE A 292 24.78 -12.90 -7.23
C ILE A 292 24.52 -11.42 -6.96
N ASP A 293 24.73 -10.99 -5.71
CA ASP A 293 24.40 -9.65 -5.24
C ASP A 293 25.10 -8.53 -6.03
N SER A 294 26.37 -8.72 -6.42
CA SER A 294 27.10 -7.76 -7.25
C SER A 294 26.53 -7.63 -8.66
N GLN A 295 26.02 -8.72 -9.25
CA GLN A 295 25.39 -8.72 -10.57
C GLN A 295 24.03 -8.01 -10.51
N ILE A 296 23.21 -8.27 -9.47
CA ILE A 296 21.95 -7.54 -9.24
C ILE A 296 22.21 -6.04 -9.10
N LYS A 297 23.23 -5.67 -8.32
CA LYS A 297 23.60 -4.27 -8.12
C LYS A 297 24.08 -3.62 -9.42
N GLU A 298 24.89 -4.28 -10.23
CA GLU A 298 25.31 -3.73 -11.53
C GLU A 298 24.13 -3.59 -12.50
N CYS A 299 23.21 -4.55 -12.53
CA CYS A 299 21.96 -4.44 -13.28
C CYS A 299 21.20 -3.18 -12.86
N HIS A 300 20.96 -3.00 -11.56
CA HIS A 300 20.29 -1.81 -11.01
C HIS A 300 21.01 -0.50 -11.37
N ASP A 301 22.31 -0.43 -11.09
CA ASP A 301 23.14 0.77 -11.24
C ASP A 301 23.32 1.18 -12.72
N SER A 302 23.01 0.28 -13.66
CA SER A 302 22.94 0.61 -15.09
C SER A 302 21.85 1.63 -15.44
N GLY A 303 20.83 1.79 -14.58
CA GLY A 303 19.63 2.60 -14.84
C GLY A 303 18.69 2.02 -15.90
N LEU A 304 18.98 0.83 -16.42
CA LEU A 304 18.17 0.11 -17.42
C LEU A 304 17.33 -1.00 -16.79
N VAL A 305 17.64 -1.41 -15.57
CA VAL A 305 16.95 -2.51 -14.89
C VAL A 305 16.33 -2.01 -13.60
N GLU A 306 15.01 -2.16 -13.48
CA GLU A 306 14.33 -2.13 -12.19
C GLU A 306 14.46 -3.50 -11.53
N ILE A 307 15.04 -3.56 -10.33
CA ILE A 307 15.03 -4.76 -9.50
C ILE A 307 13.76 -4.79 -8.67
N ALA A 308 13.03 -5.90 -8.79
CA ALA A 308 11.73 -6.14 -8.17
C ALA A 308 11.72 -7.48 -7.42
N SER A 309 10.65 -7.77 -6.68
CA SER A 309 10.59 -8.92 -5.76
C SER A 309 9.82 -10.11 -6.33
N HIS A 310 10.40 -11.31 -6.28
CA HIS A 310 9.73 -12.58 -6.61
C HIS A 310 9.51 -13.49 -5.40
N GLY A 311 9.25 -12.88 -4.24
CA GLY A 311 9.16 -13.60 -2.97
C GLY A 311 10.53 -13.80 -2.34
N LEU A 312 10.55 -14.38 -1.15
CA LEU A 312 11.78 -14.62 -0.42
C LEU A 312 12.42 -15.91 -0.94
N LYS A 313 11.65 -16.99 -1.06
CA LYS A 313 12.15 -18.34 -1.37
C LYS A 313 11.44 -19.02 -2.55
N HIS A 314 10.67 -18.27 -3.34
CA HIS A 314 9.85 -18.82 -4.44
C HIS A 314 8.76 -19.80 -3.94
N GLN A 315 8.13 -19.50 -2.80
CA GLN A 315 7.04 -20.31 -2.27
C GLN A 315 5.70 -20.00 -2.94
N HIS A 316 4.87 -21.03 -3.09
CA HIS A 316 3.51 -20.88 -3.55
C HIS A 316 2.66 -20.25 -2.43
N LEU A 317 2.41 -18.94 -2.52
CA LEU A 317 1.78 -18.16 -1.44
C LEU A 317 0.41 -18.70 -1.00
N PRO A 318 -0.49 -19.16 -1.90
CA PRO A 318 -1.77 -19.75 -1.51
C PRO A 318 -1.65 -20.92 -0.50
N ASP A 319 -0.55 -21.68 -0.55
CA ASP A 319 -0.33 -22.82 0.36
C ASP A 319 0.15 -22.39 1.76
N LEU A 320 0.54 -21.13 1.93
CA LEU A 320 1.05 -20.61 3.18
C LEU A 320 -0.05 -20.03 4.07
N ASN A 321 0.19 -20.01 5.37
CA ASN A 321 -0.61 -19.19 6.27
C ASN A 321 -0.23 -17.70 6.17
N ASN A 322 -1.08 -16.81 6.68
CA ASN A 322 -0.86 -15.35 6.55
C ASN A 322 0.50 -14.91 7.09
N LYS A 323 0.96 -15.47 8.20
CA LYS A 323 2.23 -15.08 8.83
C LYS A 323 3.43 -15.47 7.96
N GLU A 324 3.37 -16.62 7.30
CA GLU A 324 4.40 -17.09 6.37
C GLU A 324 4.38 -16.30 5.07
N ALA A 325 3.20 -16.07 4.49
CA ALA A 325 3.05 -15.23 3.31
C ALA A 325 3.55 -13.80 3.56
N CYS A 326 3.15 -13.15 4.67
CA CYS A 326 3.69 -11.84 5.05
C CYS A 326 5.22 -11.82 5.08
N LYS A 327 5.86 -12.87 5.65
CA LYS A 327 7.32 -12.97 5.68
C LYS A 327 7.94 -13.10 4.30
N GLU A 328 7.35 -13.89 3.40
CA GLU A 328 7.80 -14.01 2.01
C GLU A 328 7.80 -12.65 1.30
N LEU A 329 6.77 -11.82 1.53
CA LEU A 329 6.64 -10.51 0.91
C LEU A 329 7.54 -9.44 1.57
N GLU A 330 7.45 -9.27 2.88
CA GLU A 330 8.11 -8.19 3.62
C GLU A 330 9.63 -8.36 3.67
N LEU A 331 10.12 -9.56 4.00
CA LEU A 331 11.57 -9.81 4.08
C LEU A 331 12.20 -9.75 2.70
N SER A 332 11.51 -10.19 1.66
CA SER A 332 12.03 -10.10 0.30
C SER A 332 12.22 -8.65 -0.13
N LYS A 333 11.19 -7.83 0.07
CA LYS A 333 11.26 -6.38 -0.16
C LYS A 333 12.44 -5.76 0.58
N LEU A 334 12.50 -5.98 1.90
CA LEU A 334 13.52 -5.39 2.76
C LEU A 334 14.94 -5.78 2.34
N ASN A 335 15.18 -7.05 2.01
CA ASN A 335 16.50 -7.54 1.63
C ASN A 335 16.95 -6.94 0.30
N LEU A 336 16.05 -6.89 -0.69
CA LEU A 336 16.35 -6.31 -2.00
C LEU A 336 16.55 -4.81 -1.91
N GLU A 337 15.72 -4.08 -1.16
CA GLU A 337 15.88 -2.64 -0.93
C GLU A 337 17.22 -2.31 -0.26
N LYS A 338 17.65 -3.11 0.72
CA LYS A 338 18.98 -2.97 1.34
C LYS A 338 20.11 -3.23 0.35
N LEU A 339 19.96 -4.23 -0.53
CA LEU A 339 20.98 -4.60 -1.50
C LEU A 339 21.20 -3.49 -2.54
N ILE A 340 20.12 -2.92 -3.09
CA ILE A 340 20.19 -1.91 -4.14
C ILE A 340 20.20 -0.47 -3.61
N ASN A 341 19.93 -0.27 -2.32
CA ASN A 341 19.75 1.03 -1.68
C ASN A 341 18.72 1.91 -2.40
N ASP A 342 17.61 1.30 -2.79
CA ASP A 342 16.51 1.93 -3.52
C ASP A 342 15.21 1.18 -3.23
N LYS A 343 14.06 1.82 -3.50
CA LYS A 343 12.72 1.25 -3.24
C LYS A 343 12.42 0.13 -4.22
N VAL A 344 11.90 -0.98 -3.71
CA VAL A 344 11.31 -2.06 -4.52
C VAL A 344 9.82 -1.78 -4.66
N VAL A 345 9.39 -1.45 -5.87
CA VAL A 345 8.02 -0.96 -6.12
C VAL A 345 7.04 -2.05 -6.53
N SER A 346 7.51 -3.12 -7.17
CA SER A 346 6.64 -4.17 -7.73
C SER A 346 6.98 -5.57 -7.23
N PHE A 347 5.97 -6.43 -7.19
CA PHE A 347 6.06 -7.84 -6.78
C PHE A 347 5.48 -8.77 -7.85
N ALA A 348 6.14 -9.89 -8.11
CA ALA A 348 5.61 -10.96 -8.95
C ALA A 348 5.24 -12.17 -8.09
N TYR A 349 3.99 -12.63 -8.21
CA TYR A 349 3.52 -13.83 -7.53
C TYR A 349 4.27 -15.06 -8.09
N PRO A 350 5.01 -15.84 -7.27
CA PRO A 350 5.56 -17.11 -7.71
C PRO A 350 4.49 -17.99 -8.33
N TYR A 351 4.80 -18.64 -9.46
CA TYR A 351 3.86 -19.44 -10.27
C TYR A 351 2.70 -18.64 -10.89
N GLY A 352 2.57 -17.34 -10.59
CA GLY A 352 1.48 -16.50 -11.05
C GLY A 352 0.15 -16.66 -10.31
N ASP A 353 0.14 -17.46 -9.23
CA ASP A 353 -1.06 -17.82 -8.49
C ASP A 353 -1.26 -16.93 -7.27
N TYR A 354 -2.47 -16.37 -7.15
CA TYR A 354 -2.86 -15.42 -6.11
C TYR A 354 -4.38 -15.31 -6.01
N GLY A 355 -4.88 -14.82 -4.87
CA GLY A 355 -6.26 -14.39 -4.69
C GLY A 355 -6.33 -13.05 -3.95
N LYS A 356 -7.54 -12.68 -3.51
CA LYS A 356 -7.77 -11.42 -2.76
C LYS A 356 -6.97 -11.32 -1.46
N ARG A 357 -6.61 -12.47 -0.86
CA ARG A 357 -5.72 -12.52 0.28
C ARG A 357 -4.33 -12.02 -0.10
N GLU A 358 -3.71 -12.61 -1.12
CA GLU A 358 -2.35 -12.25 -1.58
C GLU A 358 -2.28 -10.82 -2.13
N GLU A 359 -3.33 -10.33 -2.79
CA GLU A 359 -3.44 -8.91 -3.19
C GLU A 359 -3.37 -7.98 -1.97
N SER A 360 -4.15 -8.28 -0.94
CA SER A 360 -4.19 -7.49 0.31
C SER A 360 -2.83 -7.54 1.02
N LEU A 361 -2.20 -8.72 1.09
CA LEU A 361 -0.87 -8.87 1.69
C LEU A 361 0.21 -8.11 0.91
N ALA A 362 0.12 -8.06 -0.43
CA ALA A 362 1.05 -7.27 -1.25
C ALA A 362 0.90 -5.77 -1.05
N TYR A 363 -0.34 -5.28 -0.92
CA TYR A 363 -0.63 -3.90 -0.54
C TYR A 363 -0.05 -3.58 0.85
N GLU A 364 -0.33 -4.42 1.84
CA GLU A 364 0.12 -4.24 3.24
C GLU A 364 1.65 -4.28 3.38
N ALA A 365 2.33 -5.15 2.61
CA ALA A 365 3.78 -5.22 2.56
C ALA A 365 4.44 -3.99 1.89
N GLY A 366 3.64 -3.05 1.37
CA GLY A 366 4.13 -1.77 0.86
C GLY A 366 4.54 -1.79 -0.62
N TYR A 367 4.14 -2.80 -1.40
CA TYR A 367 4.34 -2.78 -2.86
C TYR A 367 3.33 -1.82 -3.52
N ASP A 368 3.78 -1.08 -4.53
CA ASP A 368 2.91 -0.21 -5.32
C ASP A 368 2.15 -1.03 -6.37
N PHE A 369 2.73 -2.14 -6.84
CA PHE A 369 2.14 -3.02 -7.84
C PHE A 369 2.40 -4.49 -7.51
N ALA A 370 1.46 -5.36 -7.87
CA ALA A 370 1.70 -6.79 -7.92
C ALA A 370 1.18 -7.40 -9.24
N ILE A 371 1.96 -8.34 -9.77
CA ILE A 371 1.76 -8.90 -11.10
C ILE A 371 1.62 -10.43 -11.04
N GLY A 372 0.63 -10.95 -11.75
CA GLY A 372 0.40 -12.39 -11.92
C GLY A 372 0.89 -12.88 -13.28
N THR A 373 0.41 -14.04 -13.72
CA THR A 373 0.64 -14.53 -15.08
C THR A 373 -0.41 -13.96 -16.04
N VAL A 374 -1.59 -14.55 -16.12
CA VAL A 374 -2.57 -14.27 -17.18
C VAL A 374 -3.90 -13.72 -16.66
N ASN A 375 -4.15 -13.91 -15.36
CA ASN A 375 -5.30 -13.44 -14.63
C ASN A 375 -5.20 -11.93 -14.31
N GLY A 376 -6.35 -11.27 -14.12
CA GLY A 376 -6.44 -9.84 -13.84
C GLY A 376 -7.42 -9.08 -14.73
N PRO A 377 -7.54 -7.75 -14.64
CA PRO A 377 -8.32 -6.92 -15.58
C PRO A 377 -7.54 -6.56 -16.85
N LEU A 378 -8.25 -6.18 -17.93
CA LEU A 378 -7.60 -5.82 -19.21
C LEU A 378 -6.76 -4.55 -19.10
N LYS A 379 -7.28 -3.55 -18.38
CA LYS A 379 -6.56 -2.31 -18.09
C LYS A 379 -5.80 -2.52 -16.79
N LEU A 380 -4.50 -2.27 -16.83
CA LEU A 380 -3.60 -2.42 -15.68
C LEU A 380 -4.07 -1.63 -14.46
N THR A 381 -4.67 -0.45 -14.66
CA THR A 381 -5.11 0.44 -13.58
C THR A 381 -6.44 0.04 -12.95
N ASP A 382 -7.12 -0.98 -13.47
CA ASP A 382 -8.37 -1.45 -12.86
C ASP A 382 -8.08 -2.26 -11.58
N ASP A 383 -6.88 -2.86 -11.48
CA ASP A 383 -6.39 -3.56 -10.29
C ASP A 383 -4.85 -3.60 -10.29
N TYR A 384 -4.24 -2.76 -9.45
CA TYR A 384 -2.78 -2.62 -9.33
C TYR A 384 -2.08 -3.84 -8.71
N TYR A 385 -2.84 -4.76 -8.09
CA TYR A 385 -2.32 -5.95 -7.43
C TYR A 385 -2.66 -7.24 -8.19
N ALA A 386 -3.33 -7.12 -9.34
CA ALA A 386 -3.70 -8.24 -10.21
C ALA A 386 -3.26 -7.97 -11.65
N ILE A 387 -2.06 -7.40 -11.85
CA ILE A 387 -1.62 -6.99 -13.18
C ILE A 387 -1.27 -8.22 -14.02
N ARG A 388 -1.99 -8.38 -15.13
CA ARG A 388 -1.77 -9.45 -16.10
C ARG A 388 -0.52 -9.25 -16.94
N ARG A 389 0.07 -10.37 -17.37
CA ARG A 389 1.21 -10.46 -18.28
C ARG A 389 0.91 -11.35 -19.48
N ILE A 390 1.81 -11.28 -20.45
CA ILE A 390 1.78 -12.07 -21.68
C ILE A 390 3.09 -12.86 -21.75
N GLN A 391 3.01 -14.16 -21.51
CA GLN A 391 4.17 -15.05 -21.62
C GLN A 391 4.68 -15.15 -23.04
N ILE A 392 6.01 -15.13 -23.22
CA ILE A 392 6.67 -15.43 -24.48
C ILE A 392 7.42 -16.76 -24.36
N PHE A 393 7.06 -17.72 -25.21
CA PHE A 393 7.70 -19.04 -25.25
C PHE A 393 8.85 -19.07 -26.27
N SER A 394 9.81 -19.98 -26.03
CA SER A 394 11.00 -20.19 -26.86
C SER A 394 10.66 -20.47 -28.34
N ASN A 395 9.55 -21.15 -28.61
CA ASN A 395 9.11 -21.55 -29.95
C ASN A 395 8.30 -20.48 -30.72
N GLU A 396 8.05 -19.31 -30.13
CA GLU A 396 7.16 -18.32 -30.77
C GLU A 396 7.76 -17.65 -32.00
N GLY A 397 7.06 -17.70 -33.14
CA GLY A 397 7.47 -17.00 -34.36
C GLY A 397 7.19 -15.49 -34.35
N LYS A 398 7.75 -14.78 -35.34
CA LYS A 398 7.62 -13.31 -35.50
C LYS A 398 6.16 -12.83 -35.51
N LEU A 399 5.26 -13.58 -36.15
CA LEU A 399 3.83 -13.24 -36.21
C LEU A 399 3.15 -13.37 -34.84
N SER A 400 3.49 -14.40 -34.05
CA SER A 400 2.95 -14.55 -32.69
C SER A 400 3.40 -13.39 -31.80
N PHE A 401 4.69 -13.05 -31.86
CA PHE A 401 5.26 -11.93 -31.12
C PHE A 401 4.62 -10.59 -31.50
N TRP A 402 4.42 -10.33 -32.80
CA TRP A 402 3.70 -9.13 -33.26
C TRP A 402 2.27 -9.07 -32.71
N LYS A 403 1.53 -10.19 -32.75
CA LYS A 403 0.17 -10.26 -32.21
C LYS A 403 0.17 -9.92 -30.73
N LYS A 404 0.98 -10.60 -29.92
CA LYS A 404 1.09 -10.40 -28.47
C LYS A 404 1.48 -8.98 -28.06
N THR A 405 2.14 -8.25 -28.95
CA THR A 405 2.57 -6.85 -28.75
C THR A 405 1.72 -5.86 -29.58
N SER A 406 0.51 -6.24 -30.04
CA SER A 406 -0.33 -5.38 -30.90
C SER A 406 -1.29 -4.48 -30.12
N GLY A 407 -1.37 -4.61 -28.79
CA GLY A 407 -2.33 -3.86 -27.95
C GLY A 407 -3.80 -4.28 -28.13
N PHE A 408 -4.07 -5.30 -28.94
CA PHE A 408 -5.40 -5.91 -29.11
C PHE A 408 -5.42 -7.40 -28.74
N TYR A 409 -4.25 -7.99 -28.47
CA TYR A 409 -4.13 -9.43 -28.20
C TYR A 409 -4.98 -9.88 -27.01
N LEU A 410 -4.91 -9.16 -25.89
CA LEU A 410 -5.63 -9.50 -24.68
C LEU A 410 -7.14 -9.40 -24.90
N ARG A 411 -7.60 -8.35 -25.59
CA ARG A 411 -8.99 -8.22 -26.02
C ARG A 411 -9.44 -9.37 -26.92
N LEU A 412 -8.62 -9.76 -27.89
CA LEU A 412 -8.93 -10.89 -28.78
C LEU A 412 -9.02 -12.21 -28.01
N CYS A 413 -8.16 -12.43 -27.02
CA CYS A 413 -8.24 -13.61 -26.16
C CYS A 413 -9.53 -13.62 -25.33
N LYS A 414 -9.87 -12.49 -24.70
CA LYS A 414 -11.12 -12.34 -23.95
C LYS A 414 -12.35 -12.59 -24.83
N LEU A 415 -12.38 -12.05 -26.04
CA LEU A 415 -13.47 -12.27 -27.01
C LEU A 415 -13.61 -13.73 -27.44
N LYS A 416 -12.53 -14.51 -27.40
CA LYS A 416 -12.54 -15.93 -27.75
C LYS A 416 -12.90 -16.85 -26.57
N GLY A 417 -13.34 -16.28 -25.45
CA GLY A 417 -13.63 -17.05 -24.23
C GLY A 417 -12.39 -17.76 -23.69
N LYS A 418 -11.19 -17.29 -24.06
CA LYS A 418 -9.95 -17.74 -23.43
C LYS A 418 -9.80 -16.95 -22.15
N ASP A 419 -10.45 -17.45 -21.10
CA ASP A 419 -9.94 -17.28 -19.76
C ASP A 419 -8.68 -18.14 -19.70
N PHE A 420 -7.56 -17.50 -19.37
CA PHE A 420 -6.25 -18.16 -19.37
C PHE A 420 -5.96 -18.69 -17.97
#